data_AF-A0AAW2S3V2-F1
#
_entry.id   AF-A0AAW2S3V2-F1
#
_cell.length_a   1.000
_cell.length_b   1.000
_cell.length_c   1.000
_cell.angle_alpha   90.00
_cell.angle_beta   90.00
_cell.angle_gamma   90.00
#
_symmetry.space_group_name_H-M   'P 1'
#
loop_
_entity.id
_entity.type
_entity.pdbx_description
1 polymer ?
#
loop_
_entity_poly.entity_id
_entity_poly.type
_entity_poly.pdbx_seq_one_letter_code
_entity_poly.pdbx_strand_id
1 'polypeptide(L)'
;MIYELKVYINNKFLFRFRDSLTLLPGNLASLGKTLCPELGSKGSIEHENLVVSDLQAHSEELINYLRQDILILGGVMLKAQEINWSKYQIDVEDVMTITSLSLKIFRKFIGVFYSEELKFARDLGYKIFPLRGYMFEKKSSPFEGFISDLYESRLEAKKRGDEPMTFIYKILMNSLYGRFGMNPESIVTEICNQEKYDEMMMKDNFQSADKLNDDYYIVNYISNSQIVDDTEWKAPKHSAVQLSAAITACARIHMYPHISREDCYYTDTDSIVLGSPLSDDLVSSKEMGKFKLEYHVKKGIFLAPKSYMLEIEDDQHIIKHKGPAKDLVTSEWFQKVLEDPSLTEKIATSANFRIDWKELKIVKKDILLKLGLPLSNKERISMIQIIYG
;
A
#
# COMPACT_ATOMS: atom_id res chain seq x y z
N MET A 1 -35.64 -16.23 7.62
CA MET A 1 -35.35 -15.03 8.44
C MET A 1 -35.48 -13.82 7.52
N ILE A 2 -36.34 -12.86 7.88
CA ILE A 2 -36.57 -11.65 7.07
C ILE A 2 -35.60 -10.57 7.59
N TYR A 3 -34.59 -10.21 6.81
CA TYR A 3 -33.59 -9.20 7.18
C TYR A 3 -34.13 -7.77 7.08
N GLU A 4 -34.99 -7.53 6.08
CA GLU A 4 -35.57 -6.23 5.80
C GLU A 4 -36.94 -6.41 5.15
N LEU A 5 -37.92 -5.64 5.62
CA LEU A 5 -39.21 -5.48 4.98
C LEU A 5 -39.35 -4.02 4.55
N LYS A 6 -39.40 -3.76 3.24
CA LYS A 6 -39.64 -2.42 2.69
C LYS A 6 -41.08 -2.28 2.23
N VAL A 7 -41.71 -1.16 2.58
CA VAL A 7 -43.09 -0.85 2.17
C VAL A 7 -43.09 0.30 1.18
N TYR A 8 -43.82 0.12 0.08
CA TYR A 8 -43.98 1.10 -0.99
C TYR A 8 -45.46 1.35 -1.28
N ILE A 9 -45.82 2.58 -1.60
CA ILE A 9 -47.13 2.93 -2.17
C ILE A 9 -46.88 3.75 -3.43
N ASN A 10 -47.51 3.36 -4.55
CA ASN A 10 -47.34 4.02 -5.85
C ASN A 10 -45.86 4.23 -6.23
N ASN A 11 -45.05 3.19 -6.01
CA ASN A 11 -43.60 3.18 -6.23
C ASN A 11 -42.79 4.17 -5.36
N LYS A 12 -43.40 4.80 -4.34
CA LYS A 12 -42.71 5.64 -3.35
C LYS A 12 -42.40 4.83 -2.10
N PHE A 13 -41.15 4.89 -1.66
CA PHE A 13 -40.71 4.30 -0.41
C PHE A 13 -41.38 5.02 0.78
N LEU A 14 -41.99 4.25 1.69
CA LEU A 14 -42.64 4.76 2.90
C LEU A 14 -41.78 4.54 4.13
N PHE A 15 -41.52 3.27 4.44
CA PHE A 15 -40.68 2.88 5.57
C PHE A 15 -40.11 1.47 5.35
N ARG A 16 -39.14 1.13 6.19
CA ARG A 16 -38.55 -0.20 6.26
C ARG A 16 -38.48 -0.68 7.69
N PHE A 17 -38.73 -1.96 7.90
CA PHE A 17 -38.39 -2.66 9.13
C PHE A 17 -37.12 -3.48 8.92
N ARG A 18 -36.28 -3.53 9.95
CA ARG A 18 -35.03 -4.29 9.96
C ARG A 18 -34.86 -5.02 11.27
N ASP A 19 -34.18 -6.15 11.21
CA ASP A 19 -33.82 -6.90 12.39
C ASP A 19 -32.53 -6.34 13.01
N SER A 20 -32.62 -5.75 14.21
CA SER A 20 -31.44 -5.23 14.91
C SER A 20 -30.49 -6.34 15.34
N LEU A 21 -30.98 -7.56 15.56
CA LEU A 21 -30.18 -8.70 16.02
C LEU A 21 -29.16 -9.15 14.97
N THR A 22 -29.46 -8.96 13.69
CA THR A 22 -28.53 -9.32 12.61
C THR A 22 -27.34 -8.38 12.52
N LEU A 23 -27.51 -7.15 12.99
CA LEU A 23 -26.47 -6.13 13.03
C LEU A 23 -25.71 -6.09 14.36
N LEU A 24 -26.41 -6.30 15.49
CA LEU A 24 -25.84 -6.36 16.83
C LEU A 24 -26.30 -7.64 17.53
N PRO A 25 -25.61 -8.77 17.29
CA PRO A 25 -25.98 -10.04 17.93
C PRO A 25 -25.73 -9.96 19.43
N GLY A 26 -26.80 -10.05 20.21
CA GLY A 26 -26.74 -10.03 21.67
C GLY A 26 -28.13 -9.87 22.28
N ASN A 27 -28.28 -10.27 23.54
CA ASN A 27 -29.52 -9.99 24.26
C ASN A 27 -29.57 -8.49 24.66
N LEU A 28 -30.77 -7.92 24.66
CA LEU A 28 -30.97 -6.49 24.88
C LEU A 28 -30.47 -6.02 26.26
N ALA A 29 -30.58 -6.84 27.31
CA ALA A 29 -30.12 -6.50 28.65
C ALA A 29 -28.60 -6.31 28.70
N SER A 30 -27.85 -7.23 28.08
CA SER A 30 -26.39 -7.13 27.98
C SER A 30 -25.97 -5.96 27.11
N LEU A 31 -26.61 -5.78 25.95
CA LEU A 31 -26.28 -4.67 25.04
C LEU A 31 -26.56 -3.31 25.70
N GLY A 32 -27.70 -3.17 26.37
CA GLY A 32 -28.05 -1.95 27.10
C GLY A 32 -27.05 -1.61 28.20
N LYS A 33 -26.70 -2.59 29.04
CA LYS A 33 -25.69 -2.41 30.11
C LYS A 33 -24.32 -2.02 29.55
N THR A 34 -23.93 -2.53 28.39
CA THR A 34 -22.62 -2.28 27.79
C THR A 34 -22.56 -0.95 27.04
N LEU A 35 -23.58 -0.61 26.27
CA LEU A 35 -23.53 0.50 25.30
C LEU A 35 -24.22 1.77 25.78
N CYS A 36 -25.26 1.65 26.62
CA CYS A 36 -26.04 2.79 27.11
C CYS A 36 -26.54 2.56 28.56
N PRO A 37 -25.63 2.32 29.53
CA PRO A 37 -26.00 2.03 30.92
C PRO A 37 -26.79 3.17 31.59
N GLU A 38 -26.66 4.40 31.09
CA GLU A 38 -27.39 5.58 31.54
C GLU A 38 -28.92 5.49 31.31
N LEU A 39 -29.38 4.62 30.42
CA LEU A 39 -30.82 4.41 30.14
C LEU A 39 -31.48 3.41 31.11
N GLY A 40 -30.72 2.87 32.06
CA GLY A 40 -31.20 1.89 33.02
C GLY A 40 -31.21 0.45 32.52
N SER A 41 -31.73 -0.47 33.35
CA SER A 41 -31.80 -1.89 33.03
C SER A 41 -33.04 -2.26 32.23
N LYS A 42 -32.95 -3.38 31.51
CA LYS A 42 -34.12 -4.02 30.87
C LYS A 42 -35.13 -4.41 31.95
N GLY A 43 -36.42 -4.18 31.68
CA GLY A 43 -37.50 -4.67 32.54
C GLY A 43 -37.66 -6.20 32.46
N SER A 44 -38.49 -6.74 33.36
CA SER A 44 -38.91 -8.14 33.39
C SER A 44 -40.42 -8.23 33.58
N ILE A 45 -41.05 -9.22 32.94
CA ILE A 45 -42.46 -9.58 33.19
C ILE A 45 -42.58 -11.11 33.32
N GLU A 46 -43.56 -11.56 34.10
CA GLU A 46 -43.86 -12.99 34.24
C GLU A 46 -44.71 -13.47 33.06
N HIS A 47 -44.06 -13.80 31.95
CA HIS A 47 -44.72 -14.20 30.70
C HIS A 47 -45.69 -15.39 30.86
N GLU A 48 -45.41 -16.31 31.78
CA GLU A 48 -46.24 -17.50 32.04
C GLU A 48 -47.61 -17.18 32.62
N ASN A 49 -47.72 -16.03 33.31
CA ASN A 49 -48.94 -15.58 33.98
C ASN A 49 -49.79 -14.64 33.11
N LEU A 50 -49.33 -14.29 31.90
CA LEU A 50 -50.03 -13.39 30.99
C LEU A 50 -50.94 -14.17 30.04
N VAL A 51 -52.25 -13.99 30.19
CA VAL A 51 -53.28 -14.50 29.27
C VAL A 51 -53.96 -13.35 28.52
N VAL A 52 -54.42 -13.63 27.29
CA VAL A 52 -54.99 -12.60 26.39
C VAL A 52 -56.15 -11.83 27.01
N SER A 53 -56.96 -12.49 27.84
CA SER A 53 -58.10 -11.86 28.53
C SER A 53 -57.70 -10.76 29.51
N ASP A 54 -56.46 -10.82 30.03
CA ASP A 54 -56.04 -10.01 31.17
C ASP A 54 -55.00 -8.94 30.76
N LEU A 55 -54.71 -8.82 29.45
CA LEU A 55 -53.79 -7.82 28.91
C LEU A 55 -54.22 -6.38 29.24
N GLN A 56 -55.54 -6.13 29.23
CA GLN A 56 -56.08 -4.81 29.56
C GLN A 56 -55.92 -4.48 31.04
N ALA A 57 -55.99 -5.48 31.93
CA ALA A 57 -55.77 -5.29 33.36
C ALA A 57 -54.30 -4.94 33.68
N HIS A 58 -53.36 -5.47 32.88
CA HIS A 58 -51.92 -5.22 33.03
C HIS A 58 -51.39 -4.15 32.07
N SER A 59 -52.27 -3.37 31.42
CA SER A 59 -51.86 -2.53 30.29
C SER A 59 -50.81 -1.49 30.67
N GLU A 60 -50.90 -0.89 31.86
CA GLU A 60 -49.95 0.13 32.32
C GLU A 60 -48.56 -0.46 32.52
N GLU A 61 -48.46 -1.60 33.19
CA GLU A 61 -47.21 -2.33 33.41
C GLU A 61 -46.58 -2.77 32.10
N LEU A 62 -47.37 -3.39 31.21
CA LEU A 62 -46.91 -3.87 29.91
C LEU A 62 -46.43 -2.73 29.02
N ILE A 63 -47.15 -1.60 28.99
CA ILE A 63 -46.74 -0.42 28.23
C ILE A 63 -45.42 0.12 28.77
N ASN A 64 -45.23 0.19 30.09
CA ASN A 64 -43.98 0.66 30.69
C ASN A 64 -42.81 -0.30 30.39
N TYR A 65 -43.03 -1.61 30.49
CA TYR A 65 -42.06 -2.64 30.10
C TYR A 65 -41.64 -2.49 28.63
N LEU A 66 -42.61 -2.40 27.71
CA LEU A 66 -42.34 -2.27 26.27
C LEU A 66 -41.64 -0.95 25.93
N ARG A 67 -42.03 0.15 26.58
CA ARG A 67 -41.37 1.45 26.42
C ARG A 67 -39.90 1.37 26.81
N GLN A 68 -39.58 0.68 27.91
CA GLN A 68 -38.19 0.51 28.36
C GLN A 68 -37.38 -0.34 27.37
N ASP A 69 -37.94 -1.44 26.86
CA ASP A 69 -37.27 -2.26 25.84
C ASP A 69 -37.00 -1.46 24.55
N ILE A 70 -37.97 -0.66 24.09
CA ILE A 70 -37.81 0.22 22.91
C ILE A 70 -36.76 1.31 23.17
N LEU A 71 -36.77 1.94 24.35
CA LEU A 71 -35.82 2.98 24.73
C LEU A 71 -34.38 2.44 24.73
N ILE A 72 -34.15 1.28 25.36
CA ILE A 72 -32.82 0.65 25.40
C ILE A 72 -32.38 0.26 23.99
N LEU A 73 -33.27 -0.33 23.19
CA LEU A 73 -32.93 -0.70 21.82
C LEU A 73 -32.54 0.54 21.00
N GLY A 74 -33.29 1.63 21.12
CA GLY A 74 -32.96 2.91 20.48
C GLY A 74 -31.58 3.43 20.91
N GLY A 75 -31.28 3.44 22.21
CA GLY A 75 -29.99 3.83 22.75
C GLY A 75 -28.82 2.97 22.24
N VAL A 76 -29.00 1.65 22.25
CA VAL A 76 -28.03 0.69 21.70
C VAL A 76 -27.74 0.98 20.23
N MET A 77 -28.78 1.19 19.41
CA MET A 77 -28.62 1.46 17.98
C MET A 77 -27.94 2.81 17.73
N LEU A 78 -28.29 3.85 18.48
CA LEU A 78 -27.65 5.17 18.39
C LEU A 78 -26.17 5.11 18.79
N LYS A 79 -25.84 4.41 19.88
CA LYS A 79 -24.44 4.23 20.30
C LYS A 79 -23.64 3.43 19.28
N ALA A 80 -24.22 2.37 18.73
CA ALA A 80 -23.59 1.60 17.67
C ALA A 80 -23.34 2.46 16.42
N GLN A 81 -24.30 3.31 16.03
CA GLN A 81 -24.11 4.28 14.94
C GLN A 81 -22.97 5.25 15.24
N GLU A 82 -22.93 5.83 16.44
CA GLU A 82 -21.86 6.75 16.87
C GLU A 82 -20.47 6.09 16.79
N ILE A 83 -20.33 4.86 17.30
CA ILE A 83 -19.08 4.10 17.27
C ILE A 83 -18.65 3.78 15.83
N ASN A 84 -19.60 3.29 15.02
CA ASN A 84 -19.29 2.93 13.63
C ASN A 84 -18.95 4.14 12.77
N TRP A 85 -19.65 5.24 12.97
CA TRP A 85 -19.35 6.49 12.28
C TRP A 85 -17.99 7.06 12.70
N SER A 86 -17.74 7.18 14.00
CA SER A 86 -16.48 7.74 14.52
C SER A 86 -15.25 6.94 14.09
N LYS A 87 -15.31 5.60 14.19
CA LYS A 87 -14.17 4.72 13.87
C LYS A 87 -14.05 4.40 12.39
N TYR A 88 -15.17 4.13 11.74
CA TYR A 88 -15.20 3.55 10.40
C TYR A 88 -15.90 4.42 9.37
N GLN A 89 -16.53 5.54 9.76
CA GLN A 89 -17.34 6.40 8.89
C GLN A 89 -18.34 5.57 8.05
N ILE A 90 -18.97 4.60 8.70
CA ILE A 90 -20.00 3.73 8.12
C ILE A 90 -21.30 3.99 8.87
N ASP A 91 -22.34 4.29 8.11
CA ASP A 91 -23.70 4.31 8.63
C ASP A 91 -24.20 2.88 8.83
N VAL A 92 -24.70 2.56 10.02
CA VAL A 92 -25.31 1.27 10.33
C VAL A 92 -26.55 1.02 9.47
N GLU A 93 -27.18 2.07 8.96
CA GLU A 93 -28.29 1.97 8.01
C GLU A 93 -27.85 1.51 6.60
N ASP A 94 -26.57 1.57 6.27
CA ASP A 94 -26.05 1.07 4.99
C ASP A 94 -25.69 -0.42 5.04
N VAL A 95 -25.80 -1.07 6.20
CA VAL A 95 -25.42 -2.48 6.42
C VAL A 95 -26.57 -3.27 7.03
N MET A 96 -26.84 -4.46 6.48
CA MET A 96 -27.92 -5.32 6.99
C MET A 96 -27.46 -6.23 8.14
N THR A 97 -26.18 -6.59 8.16
CA THR A 97 -25.65 -7.59 9.11
C THR A 97 -24.28 -7.19 9.63
N ILE A 98 -23.91 -7.73 10.79
CA ILE A 98 -22.57 -7.57 11.37
C ILE A 98 -21.48 -8.11 10.45
N THR A 99 -21.75 -9.18 9.70
CA THR A 99 -20.82 -9.73 8.71
C THR A 99 -20.62 -8.77 7.53
N SER A 100 -21.69 -8.15 7.03
CA SER A 100 -21.60 -7.12 6.00
C SER A 100 -20.85 -5.89 6.47
N LEU A 101 -21.06 -5.48 7.73
CA LEU A 101 -20.31 -4.39 8.37
C LEU A 101 -18.82 -4.73 8.47
N SER A 102 -18.49 -5.92 8.98
CA SER A 102 -17.11 -6.40 9.07
C SER A 102 -16.42 -6.42 7.70
N LEU A 103 -17.10 -6.93 6.66
CA LEU A 103 -16.57 -6.93 5.30
C LEU A 103 -16.35 -5.51 4.75
N LYS A 104 -17.27 -4.57 5.02
CA LYS A 104 -17.09 -3.17 4.63
C LYS A 104 -15.90 -2.52 5.34
N ILE A 105 -15.75 -2.75 6.64
CA ILE A 105 -14.60 -2.27 7.42
C ILE A 105 -13.31 -2.84 6.85
N PHE A 106 -13.27 -4.15 6.60
CA PHE A 106 -12.12 -4.83 6.03
C PHE A 106 -11.73 -4.29 4.65
N ARG A 107 -12.71 -3.95 3.81
CA ARG A 107 -12.50 -3.38 2.48
C ARG A 107 -12.18 -1.88 2.48
N LYS A 108 -12.21 -1.22 3.65
CA LYS A 108 -11.94 0.21 3.72
C LYS A 108 -10.44 0.46 3.66
N PHE A 109 -10.03 1.19 2.64
CA PHE A 109 -8.67 1.66 2.47
C PHE A 109 -8.63 3.17 2.74
N ILE A 110 -7.86 3.59 3.75
CA ILE A 110 -7.67 4.99 4.11
C ILE A 110 -6.22 5.36 3.81
N GLY A 111 -6.03 6.47 3.10
CA GLY A 111 -4.71 6.96 2.75
C GLY A 111 -4.78 8.36 2.15
N VAL A 112 -3.61 8.88 1.79
CA VAL A 112 -3.44 10.16 1.11
C VAL A 112 -3.08 9.88 -0.34
N PHE A 113 -3.85 10.42 -1.27
CA PHE A 113 -3.71 10.15 -2.71
C PHE A 113 -3.72 11.44 -3.51
N TYR A 114 -3.11 11.37 -4.69
CA TYR A 114 -3.27 12.43 -5.70
C TYR A 114 -4.70 12.42 -6.24
N SER A 115 -5.28 13.60 -6.47
CA SER A 115 -6.71 13.72 -6.83
C SER A 115 -7.08 13.01 -8.13
N GLU A 116 -6.18 12.99 -9.13
CA GLU A 116 -6.47 12.31 -10.40
C GLU A 116 -6.52 10.78 -10.24
N GLU A 117 -5.74 10.21 -9.30
CA GLU A 117 -5.80 8.77 -9.00
C GLU A 117 -7.13 8.39 -8.35
N LEU A 118 -7.68 9.28 -7.50
CA LEU A 118 -9.01 9.10 -6.91
C LEU A 118 -10.13 9.23 -7.95
N LYS A 119 -10.00 10.17 -8.89
CA LYS A 119 -10.96 10.30 -10.01
C LYS A 119 -10.93 9.05 -10.87
N PHE A 120 -9.73 8.58 -11.24
CA PHE A 120 -9.56 7.36 -12.00
C PHE A 120 -10.14 6.14 -11.28
N ALA A 121 -9.88 5.98 -9.98
CA ALA A 121 -10.49 4.92 -9.18
C ALA A 121 -12.02 5.00 -9.16
N ARG A 122 -12.60 6.20 -9.04
CA ARG A 122 -14.06 6.38 -9.13
C ARG A 122 -14.59 5.93 -10.49
N ASP A 123 -13.89 6.22 -11.57
CA ASP A 123 -14.28 5.83 -12.93
C ASP A 123 -14.19 4.29 -13.12
N LEU A 124 -13.34 3.61 -12.34
CA LEU A 124 -13.31 2.13 -12.21
C LEU A 124 -14.42 1.56 -11.29
N GLY A 125 -15.29 2.41 -10.73
CA GLY A 125 -16.42 2.00 -9.88
C GLY A 125 -16.15 2.02 -8.38
N TYR A 126 -14.99 2.52 -7.93
CA TYR A 126 -14.71 2.66 -6.49
C TYR A 126 -15.51 3.81 -5.89
N LYS A 127 -16.00 3.61 -4.66
CA LYS A 127 -16.63 4.68 -3.87
C LYS A 127 -15.57 5.42 -3.08
N ILE A 128 -15.38 6.70 -3.38
CA ILE A 128 -14.40 7.58 -2.73
C ILE A 128 -15.12 8.56 -1.81
N PHE A 129 -14.64 8.67 -0.57
CA PHE A 129 -15.14 9.61 0.43
C PHE A 129 -14.01 10.56 0.84
N PRO A 130 -13.92 11.77 0.25
CA PRO A 130 -12.89 12.74 0.62
C PRO A 130 -13.09 13.18 2.07
N LEU A 131 -12.06 13.01 2.91
CA LEU A 131 -12.10 13.42 4.31
C LEU A 131 -11.53 14.83 4.48
N ARG A 132 -10.38 15.07 3.85
CA ARG A 132 -9.61 16.33 3.83
C ARG A 132 -8.78 16.36 2.55
N GLY A 133 -8.28 17.53 2.18
CA GLY A 133 -7.39 17.67 1.03
C GLY A 133 -6.67 19.01 1.00
N TYR A 134 -5.61 19.06 0.19
CA TYR A 134 -4.89 20.28 -0.15
C TYR A 134 -5.29 20.71 -1.56
N MET A 135 -5.67 21.98 -1.72
CA MET A 135 -5.99 22.54 -3.03
C MET A 135 -4.74 23.19 -3.63
N PHE A 136 -4.46 22.88 -4.89
CA PHE A 136 -3.38 23.47 -5.67
C PHE A 136 -3.94 24.15 -6.90
N GLU A 137 -3.36 25.30 -7.26
CA GLU A 137 -3.66 25.98 -8.51
C GLU A 137 -3.15 25.15 -9.70
N LYS A 138 -3.99 24.94 -10.72
CA LYS A 138 -3.58 24.26 -11.94
C LYS A 138 -2.60 25.15 -12.70
N LYS A 139 -1.39 24.64 -12.98
CA LYS A 139 -0.36 25.31 -13.77
C LYS A 139 0.11 24.42 -14.91
N SER A 140 0.70 25.03 -15.93
CA SER A 140 1.45 24.29 -16.95
C SER A 140 2.63 23.55 -16.31
N SER A 141 3.08 22.47 -16.96
CA SER A 141 4.21 21.69 -16.45
C SER A 141 5.47 22.57 -16.47
N PRO A 142 6.13 22.80 -15.32
CA PRO A 142 7.39 23.52 -15.30
C PRO A 142 8.56 22.67 -15.87
N PHE A 143 8.30 21.40 -16.20
CA PHE A 143 9.30 20.44 -16.64
C PHE A 143 9.36 20.26 -18.15
N GLU A 144 8.43 20.82 -18.90
CA GLU A 144 8.28 20.56 -20.34
C GLU A 144 9.56 20.90 -21.12
N GLY A 145 10.10 22.11 -20.95
CA GLY A 145 11.36 22.51 -21.59
C GLY A 145 12.54 21.65 -21.14
N PHE A 146 12.72 21.48 -19.82
CA PHE A 146 13.81 20.69 -19.26
C PHE A 146 13.84 19.24 -19.77
N ILE A 147 12.67 18.58 -19.82
CA ILE A 147 12.56 17.20 -20.28
C ILE A 147 12.74 17.10 -21.79
N SER A 148 12.18 18.03 -22.56
CA SER A 148 12.29 18.03 -24.02
C SER A 148 13.74 18.24 -24.47
N ASP A 149 14.44 19.23 -23.89
CA ASP A 149 15.84 19.54 -24.24
C ASP A 149 16.78 18.37 -23.93
N LEU A 150 16.62 17.74 -22.76
CA LEU A 150 17.43 16.57 -22.38
C LEU A 150 17.10 15.35 -23.23
N TYR A 151 15.83 15.19 -23.62
CA TYR A 151 15.41 14.08 -24.47
C TYR A 151 16.00 14.20 -25.87
N GLU A 152 15.91 15.37 -26.49
CA GLU A 152 16.52 15.64 -27.80
C GLU A 152 18.04 15.44 -27.75
N SER A 153 18.70 15.98 -26.72
CA SER A 153 20.13 15.79 -26.50
C SER A 153 20.52 14.31 -26.37
N ARG A 154 19.67 13.51 -25.70
CA ARG A 154 19.83 12.06 -25.59
C ARG A 154 19.66 11.35 -26.93
N LEU A 155 18.71 11.77 -27.77
CA LEU A 155 18.53 11.20 -29.10
C LEU A 155 19.73 11.49 -30.01
N GLU A 156 20.28 12.70 -29.97
CA GLU A 156 21.49 13.05 -30.72
C GLU A 156 22.73 12.30 -30.23
N ALA A 157 22.90 12.16 -28.91
CA ALA A 157 23.98 11.34 -28.34
C ALA A 157 23.93 9.89 -28.85
N LYS A 158 22.73 9.27 -28.86
CA LYS A 158 22.53 7.93 -29.42
C LYS A 158 22.90 7.85 -30.90
N LYS A 159 22.49 8.82 -31.71
CA LYS A 159 22.83 8.86 -33.15
C LYS A 159 24.33 8.89 -33.39
N ARG A 160 25.09 9.53 -32.49
CA ARG A 160 26.55 9.60 -32.54
C ARG A 160 27.27 8.41 -31.89
N GLY A 161 26.54 7.46 -31.28
CA GLY A 161 27.14 6.37 -30.51
C GLY A 161 27.78 6.81 -29.19
N ASP A 162 27.41 7.98 -28.66
CA ASP A 162 27.90 8.52 -27.39
C ASP A 162 27.11 7.92 -26.22
N GLU A 163 27.47 6.69 -25.87
CA GLU A 163 26.86 5.94 -24.76
C GLU A 163 27.03 6.65 -23.39
N PRO A 164 28.19 7.25 -23.04
CA PRO A 164 28.33 8.01 -21.80
C PRO A 164 27.33 9.15 -21.68
N MET A 165 27.17 9.98 -22.71
CA MET A 165 26.21 11.09 -22.66
C MET A 165 24.77 10.58 -22.70
N THR A 166 24.48 9.52 -23.46
CA THR A 166 23.16 8.88 -23.46
C THR A 166 22.75 8.42 -22.06
N PHE A 167 23.70 7.88 -21.29
CA PHE A 167 23.51 7.49 -19.91
C PHE A 167 23.30 8.69 -18.98
N ILE A 168 24.14 9.72 -19.08
CA ILE A 168 24.03 10.95 -18.26
C ILE A 168 22.67 11.62 -18.47
N TYR A 169 22.26 11.84 -19.72
CA TYR A 169 20.96 12.45 -20.02
C TYR A 169 19.80 11.62 -19.46
N LYS A 170 19.85 10.29 -19.58
CA LYS A 170 18.83 9.40 -18.99
C LYS A 170 18.74 9.57 -17.47
N ILE A 171 19.87 9.63 -16.77
CA ILE A 171 19.88 9.80 -15.31
C ILE A 171 19.30 11.16 -14.92
N LEU A 172 19.72 12.24 -15.58
CA LEU A 172 19.22 13.59 -15.27
C LEU A 172 17.70 13.68 -15.39
N MET A 173 17.13 13.09 -16.44
CA MET A 173 15.68 13.01 -16.65
C MET A 173 14.98 12.24 -15.50
N ASN A 174 15.56 11.13 -15.06
CA ASN A 174 14.96 10.26 -14.04
C ASN A 174 15.18 10.75 -12.60
N SER A 175 16.25 11.50 -12.32
CA SER A 175 16.62 11.88 -10.96
C SER A 175 15.83 13.08 -10.42
N LEU A 176 15.32 13.95 -11.30
CA LEU A 176 14.68 15.21 -10.88
C LEU A 176 13.46 14.97 -9.99
N TYR A 177 12.55 14.06 -10.36
CA TYR A 177 11.33 13.84 -9.57
C TYR A 177 11.63 13.27 -8.18
N GLY A 178 12.68 12.45 -8.07
CA GLY A 178 13.13 11.88 -6.79
C GLY A 178 13.56 12.96 -5.81
N ARG A 179 14.11 14.08 -6.30
CA ARG A 179 14.47 15.23 -5.46
C ARG A 179 13.25 15.85 -4.78
N PHE A 180 12.11 15.90 -5.46
CA PHE A 180 10.88 16.44 -4.89
C PHE A 180 10.26 15.54 -3.82
N GLY A 181 10.56 14.23 -3.84
CA GLY A 181 10.10 13.26 -2.85
C GLY A 181 11.14 12.94 -1.77
N MET A 182 12.11 13.82 -1.53
CA MET A 182 13.17 13.56 -0.55
C MET A 182 12.58 13.44 0.86
N ASN A 183 12.89 12.33 1.53
CA ASN A 183 12.47 12.11 2.91
C ASN A 183 13.09 13.19 3.81
N PRO A 184 12.30 13.96 4.59
CA PRO A 184 12.85 14.88 5.57
C PRO A 184 13.66 14.17 6.64
N GLU A 185 13.25 12.96 7.03
CA GLU A 185 13.98 12.12 7.97
C GLU A 185 15.19 11.50 7.26
N SER A 186 16.39 11.77 7.77
CA SER A 186 17.62 11.27 7.17
C SER A 186 18.67 10.91 8.21
N ILE A 187 19.40 9.84 7.95
CA ILE A 187 20.54 9.43 8.75
C ILE A 187 21.71 10.35 8.43
N VAL A 188 22.25 10.98 9.48
CA VAL A 188 23.46 11.79 9.43
C VAL A 188 24.59 10.98 10.03
N THR A 189 25.70 10.91 9.33
CA THR A 189 26.95 10.27 9.78
C THR A 189 28.01 11.35 9.95
N GLU A 190 28.55 11.48 11.15
CA GLU A 190 29.56 12.49 11.50
C GLU A 190 30.74 11.85 12.22
N ILE A 191 31.92 12.48 12.10
CA ILE A 191 33.08 12.18 12.94
C ILE A 191 33.12 13.22 14.04
N CYS A 192 33.14 12.79 15.30
CA CYS A 192 33.13 13.69 16.44
C CYS A 192 34.09 13.24 17.55
N ASN A 193 34.43 14.16 18.45
CA ASN A 193 35.26 13.86 19.62
C ASN A 193 34.43 13.21 20.75
N GLN A 194 35.10 12.83 21.84
CA GLN A 194 34.46 12.24 23.03
C GLN A 194 33.33 13.10 23.60
N GLU A 195 33.57 14.40 23.79
CA GLU A 195 32.57 15.32 24.36
C GLU A 195 31.29 15.33 23.52
N LYS A 196 31.42 15.44 22.19
CA LYS A 196 30.27 15.44 21.29
C LYS A 196 29.58 14.09 21.22
N TYR A 197 30.33 13.00 21.31
CA TYR A 197 29.78 11.65 21.38
C TYR A 197 28.91 11.47 22.63
N ASP A 198 29.40 11.91 23.80
CA ASP A 198 28.66 11.83 25.06
C ASP A 198 27.37 12.65 25.02
N GLU A 199 27.40 13.84 24.39
CA GLU A 199 26.19 14.63 24.11
C GLU A 199 25.19 13.90 23.21
N MET A 200 25.65 13.26 22.13
CA MET A 200 24.77 12.61 21.15
C MET A 200 24.13 11.35 21.69
N MET A 201 24.87 10.55 22.48
CA MET A 201 24.37 9.34 23.13
C MET A 201 23.14 9.57 24.02
N MET A 202 22.99 10.79 24.54
CA MET A 202 21.85 11.17 25.40
C MET A 202 20.62 11.60 24.60
N LYS A 203 20.71 11.70 23.26
CA LYS A 203 19.59 12.12 22.41
C LYS A 203 18.81 10.92 21.89
N ASP A 204 17.49 11.04 21.89
CA ASP A 204 16.57 9.99 21.40
C ASP A 204 16.75 9.64 19.91
N ASN A 205 17.38 10.53 19.14
CA ASN A 205 17.62 10.33 17.71
C ASN A 205 18.95 9.62 17.39
N PHE A 206 19.76 9.30 18.38
CA PHE A 206 21.00 8.55 18.20
C PHE A 206 20.73 7.11 17.76
N GLN A 207 21.54 6.59 16.83
CA GLN A 207 21.38 5.24 16.29
C GLN A 207 22.55 4.34 16.68
N SER A 208 23.77 4.78 16.41
CA SER A 208 24.97 3.99 16.68
C SER A 208 26.23 4.86 16.70
N ALA A 209 27.29 4.33 17.30
CA ALA A 209 28.62 4.87 17.15
C ALA A 209 29.66 3.75 17.07
N ASP A 210 30.73 4.02 16.33
CA ASP A 210 31.93 3.20 16.28
C ASP A 210 33.14 4.08 16.66
N LYS A 211 33.94 3.63 17.62
CA LYS A 211 35.20 4.30 17.99
C LYS A 211 36.18 4.17 16.83
N LEU A 212 36.64 5.30 16.30
CA LEU A 212 37.57 5.34 15.18
C LEU A 212 39.03 5.27 15.68
N ASN A 213 39.33 6.02 16.73
CA ASN A 213 40.60 5.98 17.47
C ASN A 213 40.38 6.59 18.87
N ASP A 214 41.44 6.86 19.61
CA ASP A 214 41.32 7.37 20.99
C ASP A 214 40.67 8.76 21.10
N ASP A 215 40.69 9.54 20.03
CA ASP A 215 40.19 10.91 20.02
C ASP A 215 38.82 11.05 19.34
N TYR A 216 38.45 10.11 18.45
CA TYR A 216 37.31 10.27 17.55
C TYR A 216 36.38 9.05 17.49
N TYR A 217 35.11 9.35 17.25
CA TYR A 217 34.02 8.41 17.00
C TYR A 217 33.35 8.74 15.66
N ILE A 218 32.91 7.71 14.95
CA ILE A 218 31.92 7.85 13.87
C ILE A 218 30.56 7.62 14.51
N VAL A 219 29.68 8.62 14.43
CA VAL A 219 28.34 8.58 15.02
C VAL A 219 27.28 8.65 13.94
N ASN A 220 26.19 7.92 14.14
CA ASN A 220 25.00 7.93 13.29
C ASN A 220 23.79 8.37 14.11
N TYR A 221 23.03 9.33 13.59
CA TYR A 221 21.80 9.80 14.22
C TYR A 221 20.77 10.22 13.17
N ILE A 222 19.50 10.25 13.56
CA ILE A 222 18.39 10.64 12.70
C ILE A 222 18.17 12.15 12.81
N SER A 223 18.22 12.87 11.70
CA SER A 223 17.77 14.26 11.60
C SER A 223 16.29 14.32 11.23
N ASN A 224 15.57 15.35 11.71
CA ASN A 224 14.14 15.56 11.48
C ASN A 224 13.26 14.35 11.84
N SER A 225 13.48 13.75 13.00
CA SER A 225 12.61 12.68 13.49
C SER A 225 11.21 13.23 13.77
N GLN A 226 10.21 12.35 13.86
CA GLN A 226 8.81 12.72 14.11
C GLN A 226 8.55 13.41 15.45
N ILE A 227 9.56 13.53 16.32
CA ILE A 227 9.47 14.07 17.69
C ILE A 227 10.20 15.44 17.78
N VAL A 228 10.67 15.99 16.66
CA VAL A 228 11.39 17.27 16.66
C VAL A 228 10.39 18.43 16.74
N ASP A 229 10.67 19.41 17.60
CA ASP A 229 9.92 20.68 17.66
C ASP A 229 9.96 21.38 16.28
N ASP A 230 8.87 22.04 15.88
CA ASP A 230 8.78 22.77 14.61
C ASP A 230 9.97 23.74 14.40
N THR A 231 10.54 24.27 15.49
CA THR A 231 11.70 25.16 15.46
C THR A 231 13.02 24.47 15.09
N GLU A 232 13.13 23.16 15.31
CA GLU A 232 14.30 22.34 15.02
C GLU A 232 14.15 21.53 13.71
N TRP A 233 12.95 21.52 13.11
CA TRP A 233 12.67 20.84 11.85
C TRP A 233 13.38 21.53 10.66
N LYS A 234 14.34 20.84 10.06
CA LYS A 234 15.09 21.30 8.89
C LYS A 234 14.46 20.77 7.61
N ALA A 235 13.47 21.50 7.11
CA ALA A 235 12.80 21.13 5.86
C ALA A 235 13.80 20.93 4.71
N PRO A 236 13.70 19.82 3.94
CA PRO A 236 14.49 19.59 2.75
C PRO A 236 14.42 20.75 1.75
N LYS A 237 15.57 21.35 1.42
CA LYS A 237 15.63 22.41 0.41
C LYS A 237 15.18 21.87 -0.95
N HIS A 238 14.28 22.60 -1.60
CA HIS A 238 13.72 22.29 -2.93
C HIS A 238 12.98 20.94 -3.00
N SER A 239 12.38 20.50 -1.89
CA SER A 239 11.43 19.39 -1.88
C SER A 239 10.00 19.87 -2.11
N ALA A 240 9.21 19.06 -2.82
CA ALA A 240 7.83 19.34 -3.17
C ALA A 240 7.09 18.02 -3.37
N VAL A 241 6.81 17.32 -2.27
CA VAL A 241 6.31 15.93 -2.27
C VAL A 241 5.05 15.76 -3.13
N GLN A 242 4.21 16.78 -3.23
CA GLN A 242 3.03 16.80 -4.09
C GLN A 242 3.35 16.60 -5.58
N LEU A 243 4.50 17.08 -6.06
CA LEU A 243 4.94 16.88 -7.44
C LEU A 243 5.38 15.44 -7.68
N SER A 244 6.16 14.86 -6.75
CA SER A 244 6.57 13.44 -6.83
C SER A 244 5.36 12.50 -6.75
N ALA A 245 4.40 12.81 -5.86
CA ALA A 245 3.15 12.07 -5.75
C ALA A 245 2.32 12.15 -7.05
N ALA A 246 2.19 13.34 -7.64
CA ALA A 246 1.47 13.52 -8.91
C ALA A 246 2.15 12.76 -10.08
N ILE A 247 3.48 12.86 -10.22
CA ILE A 247 4.25 12.17 -11.27
C ILE A 247 4.06 10.66 -11.17
N THR A 248 4.25 10.09 -9.97
CA THR A 248 4.12 8.64 -9.77
C THR A 248 2.68 8.14 -9.93
N ALA A 249 1.68 8.93 -9.52
CA ALA A 249 0.27 8.61 -9.74
C ALA A 249 -0.09 8.63 -11.22
N CYS A 250 0.33 9.66 -11.97
CA CYS A 250 0.12 9.72 -13.41
C CYS A 250 0.78 8.55 -14.15
N ALA A 251 1.98 8.14 -13.73
CA ALA A 251 2.64 6.95 -14.27
C ALA A 251 1.81 5.67 -14.02
N ARG A 252 1.26 5.48 -12.81
CA ARG A 252 0.38 4.34 -12.51
C ARG A 252 -0.92 4.37 -13.32
N ILE A 253 -1.56 5.53 -13.45
CA ILE A 253 -2.77 5.71 -14.27
C ILE A 253 -2.48 5.38 -15.72
N HIS A 254 -1.34 5.82 -16.26
CA HIS A 254 -0.92 5.52 -17.62
C HIS A 254 -0.66 4.02 -17.84
N MET A 255 -0.05 3.34 -16.87
CA MET A 255 0.23 1.90 -16.96
C MET A 255 -1.00 1.03 -16.75
N TYR A 256 -2.01 1.50 -16.01
CA TYR A 256 -3.16 0.70 -15.59
C TYR A 256 -3.90 0.00 -16.74
N PRO A 257 -4.26 0.65 -17.88
CA PRO A 257 -4.95 -0.02 -18.98
C PRO A 257 -4.18 -1.22 -19.57
N HIS A 258 -2.86 -1.24 -19.42
CA HIS A 258 -2.02 -2.34 -19.89
C HIS A 258 -1.87 -3.43 -18.84
N ILE A 259 -1.77 -3.05 -17.57
CA ILE A 259 -1.68 -3.98 -16.43
C ILE A 259 -3.00 -4.70 -16.17
N SER A 260 -4.14 -4.04 -16.43
CA SER A 260 -5.48 -4.60 -16.17
C SER A 260 -5.95 -5.57 -17.25
N ARG A 261 -5.15 -5.80 -18.29
CA ARG A 261 -5.45 -6.79 -19.33
C ARG A 261 -5.41 -8.20 -18.74
N GLU A 262 -6.31 -9.06 -19.22
CA GLU A 262 -6.35 -10.47 -18.81
C GLU A 262 -5.07 -11.24 -19.19
N ASP A 263 -4.41 -10.82 -20.27
CA ASP A 263 -3.17 -11.41 -20.78
C ASP A 263 -1.91 -10.69 -20.26
N CYS A 264 -2.02 -9.85 -19.23
CA CYS A 264 -0.85 -9.26 -18.58
C CYS A 264 -0.26 -10.22 -17.55
N TYR A 265 0.94 -10.71 -17.82
CA TYR A 265 1.62 -11.69 -16.98
C TYR A 265 2.52 -11.08 -15.92
N TYR A 266 3.15 -9.95 -16.23
CA TYR A 266 4.09 -9.32 -15.31
C TYR A 266 4.21 -7.82 -15.58
N THR A 267 4.48 -7.06 -14.53
CA THR A 267 4.85 -5.66 -14.62
C THR A 267 5.86 -5.28 -13.53
N ASP A 268 6.83 -4.45 -13.88
CA ASP A 268 7.69 -3.75 -12.92
C ASP A 268 7.85 -2.30 -13.35
N THR A 269 7.16 -1.40 -12.65
CA THR A 269 7.18 0.06 -12.81
C THR A 269 6.74 0.57 -14.19
N ASP A 270 7.58 0.41 -15.20
CA ASP A 270 7.45 0.93 -16.57
C ASP A 270 7.56 -0.16 -17.66
N SER A 271 7.49 -1.43 -17.24
CA SER A 271 7.53 -2.60 -18.13
C SER A 271 6.29 -3.47 -17.96
N ILE A 272 5.90 -4.16 -19.04
CA ILE A 272 4.84 -5.16 -19.07
C ILE A 272 5.26 -6.36 -19.91
N VAL A 273 4.83 -7.55 -19.50
CA VAL A 273 4.91 -8.79 -20.30
C VAL A 273 3.47 -9.21 -20.60
N LEU A 274 3.12 -9.25 -21.88
CA LEU A 274 1.77 -9.53 -22.36
C LEU A 274 1.73 -10.80 -23.22
N GLY A 275 0.59 -11.49 -23.23
CA GLY A 275 0.34 -12.61 -24.14
C GLY A 275 0.06 -12.20 -25.58
N SER A 276 -0.56 -11.03 -25.78
CA SER A 276 -0.82 -10.47 -27.11
C SER A 276 -0.09 -9.12 -27.27
N PRO A 277 0.35 -8.79 -28.48
CA PRO A 277 1.04 -7.52 -28.74
C PRO A 277 0.15 -6.31 -28.42
N LEU A 278 0.80 -5.19 -28.09
CA LEU A 278 0.17 -3.87 -28.09
C LEU A 278 -0.10 -3.43 -29.53
N SER A 279 -1.01 -2.47 -29.70
CA SER A 279 -1.23 -1.82 -30.98
C SER A 279 -0.03 -0.96 -31.40
N ASP A 280 0.25 -0.90 -32.71
CA ASP A 280 1.44 -0.22 -33.26
C ASP A 280 1.50 1.27 -32.89
N ASP A 281 0.37 1.92 -32.65
CA ASP A 281 0.31 3.32 -32.22
C ASP A 281 0.89 3.54 -30.82
N LEU A 282 0.94 2.50 -29.99
CA LEU A 282 1.49 2.54 -28.63
C LEU A 282 2.96 2.10 -28.56
N VAL A 283 3.54 1.62 -29.67
CA VAL A 283 4.89 1.04 -29.71
C VAL A 283 5.85 1.91 -30.52
N SER A 284 6.94 2.36 -29.91
CA SER A 284 8.01 3.08 -30.60
C SER A 284 9.33 3.00 -29.81
N SER A 285 10.44 2.82 -30.51
CA SER A 285 11.78 2.86 -29.90
C SER A 285 12.34 4.28 -29.76
N LYS A 286 11.66 5.28 -30.35
CA LYS A 286 12.15 6.65 -30.50
C LYS A 286 11.20 7.72 -30.01
N GLU A 287 9.93 7.42 -29.75
CA GLU A 287 8.95 8.40 -29.26
C GLU A 287 8.79 8.30 -27.75
N MET A 288 8.71 9.45 -27.08
CA MET A 288 8.54 9.52 -25.63
C MET A 288 7.15 9.05 -25.23
N GLY A 289 7.06 8.26 -24.16
CA GLY A 289 5.80 7.79 -23.60
C GLY A 289 5.18 6.59 -24.33
N LYS A 290 5.79 6.12 -25.43
CA LYS A 290 5.43 4.85 -26.07
C LYS A 290 6.27 3.70 -25.54
N PHE A 291 5.72 2.49 -25.62
CA PHE A 291 6.44 1.27 -25.24
C PHE A 291 7.49 0.92 -26.29
N LYS A 292 8.66 0.49 -25.83
CA LYS A 292 9.66 -0.13 -26.69
C LYS A 292 9.49 -1.64 -26.63
N LEU A 293 9.34 -2.29 -27.77
CA LEU A 293 9.45 -3.75 -27.84
C LEU A 293 10.89 -4.16 -27.51
N GLU A 294 11.08 -4.87 -26.40
CA GLU A 294 12.40 -5.34 -25.97
C GLU A 294 12.68 -6.78 -26.39
N TYR A 295 11.73 -7.69 -26.17
CA TYR A 295 11.92 -9.12 -26.41
C TYR A 295 10.64 -9.78 -26.92
N HIS A 296 10.82 -10.82 -27.75
CA HIS A 296 9.83 -11.85 -27.98
C HIS A 296 10.11 -13.00 -27.03
N VAL A 297 9.15 -13.31 -26.16
CA VAL A 297 9.30 -14.29 -25.06
C VAL A 297 8.60 -15.58 -25.46
N LYS A 298 9.36 -16.68 -25.55
CA LYS A 298 8.82 -18.04 -25.74
C LYS A 298 8.30 -18.63 -24.44
N LYS A 299 8.99 -18.37 -23.33
CA LYS A 299 8.61 -18.87 -22.01
C LYS A 299 8.99 -17.89 -20.91
N GLY A 300 8.12 -17.68 -19.94
CA GLY A 300 8.40 -16.86 -18.77
C GLY A 300 8.10 -17.60 -17.48
N ILE A 301 8.99 -17.52 -16.50
CA ILE A 301 8.78 -18.01 -15.13
C ILE A 301 8.87 -16.80 -14.19
N PHE A 302 7.75 -16.43 -13.58
CA PHE A 302 7.67 -15.34 -12.62
C PHE A 302 7.46 -15.92 -11.22
N LEU A 303 8.41 -15.75 -10.31
CA LEU A 303 8.34 -16.36 -8.98
C LEU A 303 7.97 -15.35 -7.89
N ALA A 304 8.41 -14.11 -8.03
CA ALA A 304 8.15 -13.01 -7.08
C ALA A 304 8.45 -11.66 -7.74
N PRO A 305 8.07 -10.52 -7.13
CA PRO A 305 8.44 -9.20 -7.63
C PRO A 305 9.96 -9.09 -7.81
N LYS A 306 10.39 -8.72 -9.03
CA LYS A 306 11.81 -8.63 -9.42
C LYS A 306 12.57 -9.95 -9.34
N SER A 307 11.87 -11.09 -9.47
CA SER A 307 12.43 -12.43 -9.54
C SER A 307 11.75 -13.24 -10.65
N TYR A 308 12.33 -13.21 -11.85
CA TYR A 308 11.81 -13.88 -13.03
C TYR A 308 12.90 -14.33 -14.01
N MET A 309 12.55 -15.29 -14.85
CA MET A 309 13.34 -15.75 -15.99
C MET A 309 12.48 -15.70 -17.26
N LEU A 310 13.05 -15.17 -18.35
CA LEU A 310 12.44 -15.19 -19.68
C LEU A 310 13.36 -15.97 -20.62
N GLU A 311 12.78 -16.93 -21.33
CA GLU A 311 13.34 -17.61 -22.48
C GLU A 311 12.88 -16.84 -23.72
N ILE A 312 13.83 -16.29 -24.47
CA ILE A 312 13.57 -15.46 -25.65
C ILE A 312 13.95 -16.21 -26.95
N GLU A 313 13.74 -15.58 -28.09
CA GLU A 313 14.27 -16.09 -29.37
C GLU A 313 15.78 -16.39 -29.27
N ASP A 314 16.25 -17.38 -30.04
CA ASP A 314 17.61 -17.93 -29.98
C ASP A 314 18.02 -18.65 -28.68
N ASP A 315 17.03 -19.09 -27.88
CA ASP A 315 17.21 -19.88 -26.64
C ASP A 315 18.07 -19.17 -25.57
N GLN A 316 18.14 -17.85 -25.66
CA GLN A 316 18.77 -17.00 -24.67
C GLN A 316 17.86 -16.81 -23.45
N HIS A 317 18.47 -16.64 -22.29
CA HIS A 317 17.77 -16.49 -21.02
C HIS A 317 18.02 -15.10 -20.43
N ILE A 318 16.94 -14.36 -20.16
CA ILE A 318 16.98 -13.13 -19.38
C ILE A 318 16.59 -13.47 -17.94
N ILE A 319 17.55 -13.37 -17.03
CA ILE A 319 17.32 -13.65 -15.60
C ILE A 319 17.36 -12.34 -14.81
N LYS A 320 16.34 -12.12 -13.98
CA LYS A 320 16.28 -11.02 -13.02
C LYS A 320 15.96 -11.57 -11.64
N HIS A 321 16.75 -11.18 -10.65
CA HIS A 321 16.51 -11.53 -9.26
C HIS A 321 16.93 -10.41 -8.31
N LYS A 322 16.17 -10.22 -7.24
CA LYS A 322 16.38 -9.14 -6.27
C LYS A 322 17.30 -9.61 -5.15
N GLY A 323 18.26 -8.76 -4.80
CA GLY A 323 19.09 -8.94 -3.60
C GLY A 323 20.46 -9.56 -3.90
N PRO A 324 21.13 -10.09 -2.87
CA PRO A 324 22.55 -10.44 -2.94
C PRO A 324 22.85 -11.65 -3.84
N ALA A 325 21.84 -12.45 -4.20
CA ALA A 325 21.99 -13.61 -5.06
C ALA A 325 21.66 -13.34 -6.54
N LYS A 326 21.51 -12.07 -6.94
CA LYS A 326 21.06 -11.69 -8.29
C LYS A 326 21.90 -12.30 -9.43
N ASP A 327 23.20 -12.47 -9.21
CA ASP A 327 24.16 -12.98 -10.20
C ASP A 327 24.46 -14.49 -10.00
N LEU A 328 23.76 -15.14 -9.06
CA LEU A 328 24.00 -16.55 -8.67
C LEU A 328 22.84 -17.47 -9.07
N VAL A 329 21.67 -16.91 -9.35
CA VAL A 329 20.51 -17.69 -9.78
C VAL A 329 20.64 -18.08 -11.25
N THR A 330 20.22 -19.30 -11.58
CA THR A 330 20.27 -19.85 -12.94
C THR A 330 18.87 -20.21 -13.44
N SER A 331 18.73 -20.48 -14.74
CA SER A 331 17.48 -20.96 -15.32
C SER A 331 17.04 -22.28 -14.68
N GLU A 332 17.98 -23.18 -14.37
CA GLU A 332 17.70 -24.45 -13.67
C GLU A 332 17.15 -24.20 -12.27
N TRP A 333 17.67 -23.20 -11.55
CA TRP A 333 17.14 -22.83 -10.23
C TRP A 333 15.68 -22.38 -10.34
N PHE A 334 15.34 -21.55 -11.33
CA PHE A 334 13.96 -21.13 -11.57
C PHE A 334 13.04 -22.33 -11.88
N GLN A 335 13.51 -23.29 -12.68
CA GLN A 335 12.76 -24.51 -12.99
C GLN A 335 12.54 -25.39 -11.75
N LYS A 336 13.58 -25.62 -10.95
CA LYS A 336 13.47 -26.41 -9.71
C LYS A 336 12.53 -25.78 -8.69
N VAL A 337 12.60 -24.45 -8.50
CA VAL A 337 11.71 -23.74 -7.56
C VAL A 337 10.27 -23.69 -8.08
N LEU A 338 10.08 -23.72 -9.40
CA LEU A 338 8.75 -23.84 -10.00
C LEU A 338 8.14 -25.22 -9.74
N GLU A 339 8.94 -26.29 -9.84
CA GLU A 339 8.52 -27.67 -9.56
C GLU A 339 8.28 -27.90 -8.05
N ASP A 340 9.13 -27.35 -7.20
CA ASP A 340 8.99 -27.37 -5.75
C ASP A 340 9.20 -25.96 -5.14
N PRO A 341 8.12 -25.20 -4.93
CA PRO A 341 8.18 -23.87 -4.29
C PRO A 341 8.73 -23.87 -2.86
N SER A 342 8.81 -25.04 -2.21
CA SER A 342 9.37 -25.17 -0.86
C SER A 342 10.90 -25.33 -0.87
N LEU A 343 11.50 -25.55 -2.05
CA LEU A 343 12.93 -25.74 -2.22
C LEU A 343 13.70 -24.55 -1.64
N THR A 344 14.69 -24.89 -0.80
CA THR A 344 15.67 -23.92 -0.34
C THR A 344 17.08 -24.45 -0.56
N GLU A 345 17.91 -23.65 -1.20
CA GLU A 345 19.32 -23.97 -1.45
C GLU A 345 20.21 -23.00 -0.68
N LYS A 346 21.40 -23.45 -0.27
CA LYS A 346 22.40 -22.58 0.34
C LYS A 346 23.54 -22.37 -0.66
N ILE A 347 23.78 -21.13 -1.04
CA ILE A 347 24.87 -20.76 -1.94
C ILE A 347 25.91 -19.95 -1.15
N ALA A 348 27.16 -20.40 -1.21
CA ALA A 348 28.28 -19.63 -0.70
C ALA A 348 28.69 -18.59 -1.74
N THR A 349 28.88 -17.35 -1.31
CA THR A 349 29.44 -16.27 -2.12
C THR A 349 30.40 -15.45 -1.27
N SER A 350 31.12 -14.52 -1.89
CA SER A 350 32.01 -13.61 -1.16
C SER A 350 31.78 -12.18 -1.60
N ALA A 351 31.63 -11.28 -0.62
CA ALA A 351 31.68 -9.85 -0.87
C ALA A 351 33.14 -9.39 -0.80
N ASN A 352 33.68 -9.02 -1.95
CA ASN A 352 34.97 -8.36 -2.02
C ASN A 352 34.83 -6.88 -1.59
N PHE A 353 35.89 -6.32 -1.04
CA PHE A 353 35.98 -4.91 -0.66
C PHE A 353 35.04 -4.44 0.46
N ARG A 354 34.75 -5.30 1.45
CA ARG A 354 34.03 -4.85 2.65
C ARG A 354 34.97 -4.03 3.53
N ILE A 355 34.52 -2.88 4.00
CA ILE A 355 35.26 -2.07 4.95
C ILE A 355 34.98 -2.63 6.36
N ASP A 356 36.04 -3.04 7.05
CA ASP A 356 36.03 -3.22 8.49
C ASP A 356 36.31 -1.85 9.12
N TRP A 357 35.28 -1.21 9.66
CA TRP A 357 35.40 0.13 10.24
C TRP A 357 36.20 0.16 11.55
N LYS A 358 36.36 -0.99 12.24
CA LYS A 358 37.16 -1.08 13.47
C LYS A 358 38.65 -1.10 13.16
N GLU A 359 39.01 -1.87 12.14
CA GLU A 359 40.41 -2.04 11.72
C GLU A 359 40.82 -1.10 10.58
N LEU A 360 39.85 -0.39 10.00
CA LEU A 360 39.97 0.42 8.78
C LEU A 360 40.62 -0.34 7.62
N LYS A 361 40.28 -1.62 7.50
CA LYS A 361 40.83 -2.54 6.49
C LYS A 361 39.76 -2.96 5.49
N ILE A 362 40.22 -3.17 4.25
CA ILE A 362 39.43 -3.79 3.22
C ILE A 362 39.54 -5.31 3.39
N VAL A 363 38.43 -5.97 3.65
CA VAL A 363 38.35 -7.42 3.88
C VAL A 363 37.47 -8.11 2.84
N LYS A 364 37.79 -9.37 2.57
CA LYS A 364 36.90 -10.32 1.90
C LYS A 364 36.01 -10.96 2.96
N LYS A 365 34.69 -10.92 2.75
CA LYS A 365 33.73 -11.57 3.64
C LYS A 365 33.01 -12.68 2.90
N ASP A 366 33.17 -13.91 3.37
CA ASP A 366 32.40 -15.05 2.88
C ASP A 366 30.99 -14.99 3.49
N ILE A 367 29.99 -15.24 2.64
CA ILE A 367 28.57 -15.10 2.96
C ILE A 367 27.87 -16.36 2.48
N LEU A 368 27.12 -16.98 3.38
CA LEU A 368 26.23 -18.08 3.04
C LEU A 368 24.81 -17.53 2.84
N LEU A 369 24.36 -17.50 1.60
CA LEU A 369 23.03 -17.05 1.23
C LEU A 369 22.06 -18.23 1.20
N LYS A 370 20.85 -18.03 1.72
CA LYS A 370 19.74 -18.96 1.57
C LYS A 370 18.89 -18.50 0.39
N LEU A 371 18.89 -19.28 -0.69
CA LEU A 371 17.99 -19.14 -1.82
C LEU A 371 16.69 -19.88 -1.56
N GLY A 372 15.58 -19.27 -1.96
CA GLY A 372 14.24 -19.81 -1.85
C GLY A 372 13.21 -18.69 -1.93
N LEU A 373 11.94 -19.04 -2.12
CA LEU A 373 10.88 -18.04 -2.12
C LEU A 373 10.70 -17.43 -0.71
N PRO A 374 10.53 -16.10 -0.58
CA PRO A 374 10.24 -15.48 0.70
C PRO A 374 8.97 -16.09 1.33
N LEU A 375 9.04 -16.41 2.63
CA LEU A 375 8.00 -17.10 3.41
C LEU A 375 6.74 -16.25 3.70
N SER A 376 6.51 -15.12 3.03
CA SER A 376 5.37 -14.24 3.31
C SER A 376 4.05 -14.83 2.79
N ASN A 377 3.21 -15.28 3.72
CA ASN A 377 1.95 -16.00 3.54
C ASN A 377 0.76 -15.25 2.88
N LYS A 378 0.99 -14.19 2.09
CA LYS A 378 -0.12 -13.49 1.40
C LYS A 378 0.01 -13.36 -0.12
N GLU A 379 1.20 -13.55 -0.68
CA GLU A 379 1.45 -13.36 -2.13
C GLU A 379 1.73 -14.68 -2.88
N ARG A 380 1.82 -15.80 -2.14
CA ARG A 380 2.39 -17.08 -2.60
C ARG A 380 1.65 -17.79 -3.75
N ILE A 381 0.37 -17.52 -3.99
CA ILE A 381 -0.45 -18.38 -4.88
C ILE A 381 -0.86 -17.67 -6.18
N SER A 382 -0.86 -16.34 -6.24
CA SER A 382 -1.28 -15.60 -7.45
C SER A 382 -0.15 -15.21 -8.40
N MET A 383 1.13 -15.38 -8.00
CA MET A 383 2.28 -14.86 -8.77
C MET A 383 3.09 -15.91 -9.52
N ILE A 384 2.95 -17.21 -9.21
CA ILE A 384 3.62 -18.25 -9.99
C ILE A 384 2.88 -18.38 -11.31
N GLN A 385 3.42 -17.72 -12.33
CA GLN A 385 2.90 -17.77 -13.68
C GLN A 385 3.97 -18.40 -14.57
N ILE A 386 3.51 -19.38 -15.36
CA ILE A 386 4.25 -19.92 -16.50
C ILE A 386 3.48 -19.47 -17.72
N ILE A 387 4.21 -18.94 -18.69
CA ILE A 387 3.65 -18.59 -19.97
C ILE A 387 4.39 -19.35 -21.06
N TYR A 388 3.66 -19.74 -22.09
CA TYR A 388 4.19 -20.29 -23.33
C TYR A 388 3.72 -19.36 -24.46
N GLY A 389 4.68 -18.83 -25.21
CA GLY A 389 4.49 -17.93 -26.34
C GLY A 389 4.27 -18.68 -27.64
#